data_AF-A0A5C2CXU5-F1
#
_entry.id   AF-A0A5C2CXU5-F1
#
_cell.length_a   1.000
_cell.length_b   1.000
_cell.length_c   1.000
_cell.angle_alpha   90.00
_cell.angle_beta   90.00
_cell.angle_gamma   90.00
#
_symmetry.space_group_name_H-M   'P 1'
#
loop_
_entity.id
_entity.type
_entity.pdbx_description
1 polymer ?
#
loop_
_entity_poly.entity_id
_entity_poly.type
_entity_poly.pdbx_seq_one_letter_code
_entity_poly.pdbx_strand_id
1 'polypeptide(L)'
;MAFSGSDETVRPAGERAPGEGTKAALLARPLDLPSVDAGEACPITETPEGFEGAGSGPVYVNTYRGHPFFQDPHEHDMPWYPRGWQLAKTSLYGEADYEGAFTLRGERIDGEGDVRFDLPEFVGDKLPKHLFFPAERRPGSAANLGRWFTTFNTAVESDGCYAYQIDGEGFSEVIVFEAKLES
;
A
#
# COMPACT_ATOMS: atom_id res chain seq x y z
N MET A 1 -24.37 -40.56 38.95
CA MET A 1 -24.88 -39.79 37.79
C MET A 1 -25.16 -38.39 38.32
N ALA A 2 -24.58 -37.28 37.87
CA ALA A 2 -23.83 -36.97 36.65
C ALA A 2 -22.74 -35.92 36.95
N PHE A 3 -21.64 -35.97 36.19
CA PHE A 3 -20.71 -34.87 35.97
C PHE A 3 -21.14 -34.16 34.69
N SER A 4 -21.05 -32.83 34.63
CA SER A 4 -20.56 -32.14 33.43
C SER A 4 -20.17 -30.71 33.80
N GLY A 5 -18.86 -30.52 33.93
CA GLY A 5 -18.25 -29.20 34.04
C GLY A 5 -18.24 -28.47 32.69
N SER A 6 -18.13 -27.16 32.80
CA SER A 6 -17.81 -26.19 31.77
C SER A 6 -16.43 -26.49 31.17
N ASP A 7 -16.37 -26.62 29.84
CA ASP A 7 -15.11 -26.60 29.10
C ASP A 7 -14.99 -25.22 28.41
N GLU A 8 -14.42 -24.28 29.15
CA GLU A 8 -13.96 -23.01 28.61
C GLU A 8 -12.58 -23.29 28.01
N THR A 9 -12.53 -23.41 26.68
CA THR A 9 -11.30 -23.70 25.94
C THR A 9 -10.38 -22.48 25.99
N VAL A 10 -9.44 -22.50 26.93
CA VAL A 10 -8.33 -21.54 27.00
C VAL A 10 -7.42 -21.76 25.77
N ARG A 11 -7.39 -20.78 24.86
CA ARG A 11 -6.41 -20.75 23.75
C ARG A 11 -5.00 -20.61 24.34
N PRO A 12 -4.02 -21.45 23.96
CA PRO A 12 -2.66 -21.32 24.46
C PRO A 12 -2.04 -20.00 23.98
N ALA A 13 -1.38 -19.28 24.88
CA ALA A 13 -0.58 -18.13 24.56
C ALA A 13 0.65 -18.58 23.73
N GLY A 14 0.63 -18.35 22.43
CA GLY A 14 1.78 -18.63 21.56
C GLY A 14 1.49 -18.82 20.08
N GLU A 15 0.26 -19.16 19.69
CA GLU A 15 -0.09 -19.31 18.27
C GLU A 15 -0.36 -17.92 17.67
N ARG A 16 0.62 -17.36 16.95
CA ARG A 16 0.43 -16.14 16.15
C ARG A 16 -0.74 -16.34 15.18
N ALA A 17 -1.52 -15.29 14.92
CA ALA A 17 -2.59 -15.39 13.95
C ALA A 17 -2.02 -15.80 12.57
N PRO A 18 -2.75 -16.58 11.75
CA PRO A 18 -2.33 -16.90 10.39
C PRO A 18 -1.89 -15.62 9.64
N GLY A 19 -0.68 -15.61 9.09
CA GLY A 19 -0.10 -14.47 8.37
C GLY A 19 0.63 -13.43 9.23
N GLU A 20 0.54 -13.44 10.56
CA GLU A 20 1.23 -12.47 11.43
C GLU A 20 2.76 -12.65 11.42
N GLY A 21 3.23 -13.90 11.36
CA GLY A 21 4.65 -14.21 11.18
C GLY A 21 5.20 -13.70 9.85
N THR A 22 4.46 -13.92 8.75
CA THR A 22 4.81 -13.43 7.41
C THR A 22 4.82 -11.90 7.37
N LYS A 23 3.80 -11.24 7.94
CA LYS A 23 3.75 -9.78 8.07
C LYS A 23 5.00 -9.24 8.77
N ALA A 24 5.35 -9.79 9.92
CA ALA A 24 6.50 -9.35 10.69
C ALA A 24 7.81 -9.53 9.90
N ALA A 25 7.96 -10.65 9.20
CA ALA A 25 9.15 -10.92 8.38
C ALA A 25 9.28 -9.95 7.19
N LEU A 26 8.18 -9.64 6.49
CA LEU A 26 8.18 -8.68 5.38
C LEU A 26 8.47 -7.26 5.87
N LEU A 27 7.82 -6.82 6.96
CA LEU A 27 8.05 -5.49 7.54
C LEU A 27 9.45 -5.32 8.14
N ALA A 28 10.12 -6.41 8.51
CA ALA A 28 11.49 -6.37 9.01
C ALA A 28 12.54 -6.17 7.91
N ARG A 29 12.17 -6.27 6.62
CA ARG A 29 13.08 -5.97 5.52
C ARG A 29 13.47 -4.49 5.54
N PRO A 30 14.71 -4.13 5.18
CA PRO A 30 15.09 -2.73 5.04
C PRO A 30 14.19 -2.00 4.05
N LEU A 31 14.03 -0.70 4.25
CA LEU A 31 13.46 0.19 3.26
C LEU A 31 14.63 0.68 2.39
N ASP A 32 14.70 0.19 1.17
CA ASP A 32 15.77 0.39 0.18
C ASP A 32 15.26 1.30 -0.94
N LEU A 33 14.92 2.54 -0.56
CA LEU A 33 14.45 3.55 -1.50
C LEU A 33 15.64 4.35 -2.05
N PRO A 34 15.59 4.75 -3.33
CA PRO A 34 16.56 5.70 -3.85
C PRO A 34 16.40 7.04 -3.13
N SER A 35 17.47 7.83 -3.10
CA SER A 35 17.39 9.25 -2.74
C SER A 35 17.53 10.09 -4.00
N VAL A 36 16.83 11.22 -4.02
CA VAL A 36 16.84 12.22 -5.09
C VAL A 36 17.30 13.53 -4.47
N ASP A 37 18.18 14.26 -5.13
CA ASP A 37 18.59 15.56 -4.61
C ASP A 37 17.41 16.54 -4.69
N ALA A 38 17.29 17.42 -3.70
CA ALA A 38 16.19 18.38 -3.64
C ALA A 38 16.17 19.27 -4.89
N GLY A 39 15.03 19.30 -5.59
CA GLY A 39 14.83 20.08 -6.82
C GLY A 39 15.26 19.38 -8.11
N GLU A 40 15.88 18.19 -8.04
CA GLU A 40 16.08 17.35 -9.21
C GLU A 40 14.76 16.78 -9.73
N ALA A 41 14.75 16.40 -11.00
CA ALA A 41 13.58 15.76 -11.60
C ALA A 41 13.28 14.42 -10.91
N CYS A 42 12.02 14.20 -10.56
CA CYS A 42 11.59 12.96 -9.94
C CYS A 42 11.74 11.78 -10.94
N PRO A 43 12.53 10.74 -10.63
CA PRO A 43 12.78 9.62 -11.54
C PRO A 43 11.60 8.64 -11.52
N ILE A 44 10.46 9.10 -12.04
CA ILE A 44 9.20 8.36 -12.09
C ILE A 44 9.40 6.97 -12.70
N THR A 45 8.85 5.95 -12.04
CA THR A 45 8.84 4.59 -12.59
C THR A 45 7.93 4.53 -13.81
N GLU A 46 8.49 4.09 -14.93
CA GLU A 46 7.77 3.99 -16.19
C GLU A 46 6.56 3.04 -16.09
N THR A 47 5.48 3.42 -16.76
CA THR A 47 4.30 2.57 -16.94
C THR A 47 4.27 2.12 -18.40
N PRO A 48 4.39 0.81 -18.68
CA PRO A 48 4.38 0.28 -20.04
C PRO A 48 3.15 0.72 -20.84
N GLU A 49 3.32 0.92 -22.15
CA GLU A 49 2.19 1.29 -23.03
C GLU A 49 1.12 0.19 -23.03
N GLY A 50 -0.15 0.59 -22.95
CA GLY A 50 -1.28 -0.34 -22.88
C GLY A 50 -1.47 -1.02 -21.52
N PHE A 51 -0.65 -0.70 -20.52
CA PHE A 51 -0.80 -1.17 -19.13
C PHE A 51 -0.96 0.03 -18.18
N GLU A 52 -1.71 -0.17 -17.09
CA GLU A 52 -1.99 0.90 -16.12
C GLU A 52 -1.09 0.87 -14.90
N GLY A 53 -0.35 -0.24 -14.69
CA GLY A 53 0.50 -0.43 -13.52
C GLY A 53 1.96 -0.12 -13.80
N ALA A 54 2.60 0.62 -12.90
CA ALA A 54 4.05 0.71 -12.80
C ALA A 54 4.60 -0.48 -11.99
N GLY A 55 5.79 -0.93 -12.35
CA GLY A 55 6.49 -2.02 -11.67
C GLY A 55 6.94 -3.14 -12.59
N SER A 56 7.84 -3.98 -12.08
CA SER A 56 8.30 -5.18 -12.78
C SER A 56 7.41 -6.39 -12.52
N GLY A 57 6.53 -6.30 -11.50
CA GLY A 57 5.70 -7.40 -11.06
C GLY A 57 6.38 -8.22 -9.96
N PRO A 58 5.61 -9.11 -9.29
CA PRO A 58 4.26 -9.57 -9.69
C PRO A 58 3.11 -8.68 -9.22
N VAL A 59 3.40 -7.57 -8.52
CA VAL A 59 2.42 -6.57 -8.06
C VAL A 59 2.74 -5.22 -8.70
N TYR A 60 1.72 -4.52 -9.18
CA TYR A 60 1.86 -3.28 -9.92
C TYR A 60 0.98 -2.20 -9.32
N VAL A 61 1.43 -0.96 -9.37
CA VAL A 61 0.72 0.20 -8.80
C VAL A 61 0.25 1.12 -9.92
N ASN A 62 -1.02 1.47 -9.93
CA ASN A 62 -1.50 2.54 -10.80
C ASN A 62 -1.12 3.90 -10.22
N THR A 63 -0.02 4.47 -10.70
CA THR A 63 0.42 5.81 -10.32
C THR A 63 -0.05 6.87 -11.32
N TYR A 64 -1.00 6.56 -12.21
CA TYR A 64 -1.42 7.46 -13.30
C TYR A 64 -0.23 8.01 -14.10
N ARG A 65 0.65 7.10 -14.55
CA ARG A 65 1.93 7.41 -15.23
C ARG A 65 2.86 8.27 -14.37
N GLY A 66 2.92 7.96 -13.06
CA GLY A 66 3.78 8.63 -12.10
C GLY A 66 3.22 9.90 -11.48
N HIS A 67 2.00 10.30 -11.80
CA HIS A 67 1.35 11.48 -11.23
C HIS A 67 -0.03 11.13 -10.67
N PRO A 68 -0.12 10.52 -9.47
CA PRO A 68 -1.39 10.27 -8.82
C PRO A 68 -2.18 11.57 -8.61
N PHE A 69 -3.50 11.51 -8.77
CA PHE A 69 -4.39 12.64 -8.55
C PHE A 69 -4.66 12.82 -7.05
N PHE A 70 -3.98 13.77 -6.42
CA PHE A 70 -4.15 14.12 -5.02
C PHE A 70 -5.23 15.19 -4.85
N GLN A 71 -6.12 15.01 -3.88
CA GLN A 71 -7.24 15.92 -3.60
C GLN A 71 -7.39 16.16 -2.09
N ASP A 72 -7.93 17.32 -1.70
CA ASP A 72 -8.19 17.61 -0.29
C ASP A 72 -9.39 16.78 0.19
N PRO A 73 -9.20 15.87 1.15
CA PRO A 73 -10.29 15.03 1.67
C PRO A 73 -11.45 15.84 2.25
N HIS A 74 -11.19 17.04 2.77
CA HIS A 74 -12.22 17.92 3.36
C HIS A 74 -13.13 18.56 2.30
N GLU A 75 -12.65 18.70 1.06
CA GLU A 75 -13.46 19.15 -0.08
C GLU A 75 -14.33 18.02 -0.66
N HIS A 76 -14.07 16.78 -0.25
CA HIS A 76 -14.74 15.56 -0.71
C HIS A 76 -15.50 14.83 0.40
N ASP A 77 -16.12 15.58 1.31
CA ASP A 77 -16.97 15.05 2.40
C ASP A 77 -16.28 14.02 3.32
N MET A 78 -14.96 14.13 3.52
CA MET A 78 -14.19 13.36 4.51
C MET A 78 -13.68 14.23 5.67
N PRO A 79 -14.57 14.90 6.45
CA PRO A 79 -14.17 15.86 7.49
C PRO A 79 -13.43 15.24 8.68
N TRP A 80 -13.47 13.91 8.81
CA TRP A 80 -12.72 13.15 9.83
C TRP A 80 -11.25 12.92 9.44
N TYR A 81 -10.87 13.20 8.20
CA TYR A 81 -9.51 12.98 7.72
C TYR A 81 -8.55 14.01 8.34
N PRO A 82 -7.31 13.63 8.73
CA PRO A 82 -6.34 14.57 9.29
C PRO A 82 -6.07 15.75 8.34
N ARG A 83 -6.09 16.98 8.86
CA ARG A 83 -5.78 18.19 8.07
C ARG A 83 -4.32 18.17 7.61
N GLY A 84 -4.06 18.80 6.46
CA GLY A 84 -2.74 18.90 5.86
C GLY A 84 -2.37 17.73 4.95
N TRP A 85 -3.14 16.65 4.98
CA TRP A 85 -2.95 15.49 4.11
C TRP A 85 -3.85 15.57 2.88
N GLN A 86 -3.28 15.30 1.72
CA GLN A 86 -3.97 15.16 0.45
C GLN A 86 -4.05 13.67 0.08
N LEU A 87 -5.16 13.25 -0.53
CA LEU A 87 -5.42 11.85 -0.85
C LEU A 87 -5.44 11.59 -2.35
N ALA A 88 -4.75 10.54 -2.77
CA ALA A 88 -4.93 9.92 -4.07
C ALA A 88 -5.46 8.50 -3.91
N LYS A 89 -6.57 8.19 -4.58
CA LYS A 89 -7.02 6.80 -4.72
C LYS A 89 -6.07 6.08 -5.67
N THR A 90 -5.49 4.97 -5.21
CA THR A 90 -4.48 4.20 -5.93
C THR A 90 -4.97 2.78 -6.12
N SER A 91 -4.75 2.24 -7.33
CA SER A 91 -5.09 0.85 -7.65
C SER A 91 -3.86 -0.04 -7.56
N LEU A 92 -4.04 -1.26 -7.08
CA LEU A 92 -3.06 -2.34 -7.16
C LEU A 92 -3.58 -3.42 -8.10
N TYR A 93 -2.70 -3.87 -8.98
CA TYR A 93 -2.91 -5.06 -9.79
C TYR A 93 -1.88 -6.11 -9.41
N GLY A 94 -2.21 -7.38 -9.53
CA GLY A 94 -1.18 -8.39 -9.55
C GLY A 94 -1.45 -9.49 -10.55
N GLU A 95 -0.40 -10.21 -10.88
CA GLU A 95 -0.47 -11.38 -11.76
C GLU A 95 -1.49 -12.39 -11.22
N ALA A 96 -2.22 -13.06 -12.13
CA ALA A 96 -3.30 -13.96 -11.74
C ALA A 96 -2.85 -15.11 -10.84
N ASP A 97 -1.62 -15.60 -11.01
CA ASP A 97 -1.03 -16.74 -10.33
C ASP A 97 -0.17 -16.36 -9.12
N TYR A 98 0.20 -15.09 -8.96
CA TYR A 98 0.81 -14.64 -7.72
C TYR A 98 -0.21 -14.77 -6.60
N GLU A 99 0.03 -15.56 -5.54
CA GLU A 99 -0.92 -15.75 -4.41
C GLU A 99 -0.31 -15.34 -3.04
N GLY A 100 0.95 -14.89 -3.05
CA GLY A 100 1.71 -14.56 -1.85
C GLY A 100 1.24 -13.30 -1.12
N ALA A 101 1.58 -13.24 0.17
CA ALA A 101 1.41 -12.03 0.97
C ALA A 101 2.44 -10.97 0.58
N PHE A 102 2.08 -9.70 0.71
CA PHE A 102 3.02 -8.59 0.50
C PHE A 102 2.73 -7.40 1.42
N THR A 103 3.73 -6.54 1.60
CA THR A 103 3.60 -5.25 2.28
C THR A 103 3.83 -4.13 1.31
N LEU A 104 3.17 -3.00 1.55
CA LEU A 104 3.41 -1.74 0.86
C LEU A 104 3.85 -0.72 1.90
N ARG A 105 5.02 -0.11 1.67
CA ARG A 105 5.65 0.92 2.50
C ARG A 105 6.08 2.07 1.59
N GLY A 106 6.44 3.22 2.13
CA GLY A 106 7.02 4.27 1.31
C GLY A 106 7.47 5.47 2.13
N GLU A 107 8.26 6.32 1.49
CA GLU A 107 8.73 7.61 2.03
C GLU A 107 8.84 8.65 0.90
N ARG A 108 8.99 9.92 1.30
CA ARG A 108 9.50 10.96 0.41
C ARG A 108 10.98 10.69 0.15
N ILE A 109 11.43 10.87 -1.10
CA ILE A 109 12.79 10.55 -1.52
C ILE A 109 13.62 11.77 -1.97
N ASP A 110 12.99 12.94 -2.15
CA ASP A 110 13.65 14.22 -2.48
C ASP A 110 13.82 15.15 -1.26
N GLY A 111 13.53 14.68 -0.04
CA GLY A 111 13.62 15.47 1.17
C GLY A 111 12.86 14.88 2.35
N GLU A 112 12.52 15.73 3.32
CA GLU A 112 11.72 15.34 4.49
C GLU A 112 10.23 15.23 4.15
N GLY A 113 9.61 14.13 4.58
CA GLY A 113 8.18 13.90 4.41
C GLY A 113 7.84 12.43 4.51
N ASP A 114 6.61 12.14 4.92
CA ASP A 114 6.06 10.79 4.93
C ASP A 114 5.09 10.60 3.77
N VAL A 115 4.97 9.37 3.27
CA VAL A 115 3.76 8.90 2.60
C VAL A 115 3.04 7.95 3.55
N ARG A 116 1.73 8.10 3.64
CA ARG A 116 0.89 7.24 4.48
C ARG A 116 -0.20 6.61 3.65
N PHE A 117 -0.84 5.62 4.25
CA PHE A 117 -1.84 4.84 3.58
C PHE A 117 -3.14 4.86 4.33
N ASP A 118 -4.21 4.67 3.59
CA ASP A 118 -5.52 4.39 4.13
C ASP A 118 -6.16 3.29 3.26
N LEU A 119 -6.99 2.44 3.86
CA LEU A 119 -7.83 1.52 3.09
C LEU A 119 -9.27 1.95 3.28
N PRO A 120 -10.13 1.83 2.25
CA PRO A 120 -11.55 2.17 2.37
C PRO A 120 -12.27 1.51 3.55
N GLU A 121 -11.73 0.39 4.06
CA GLU A 121 -12.24 -0.39 5.20
C GLU A 121 -11.78 0.16 6.57
N PHE A 122 -10.69 0.94 6.61
CA PHE A 122 -10.18 1.64 7.78
C PHE A 122 -10.75 3.04 7.84
N VAL A 123 -12.06 3.15 8.07
CA VAL A 123 -12.71 4.43 8.39
C VAL A 123 -12.14 4.94 9.71
N GLY A 124 -11.11 5.79 9.66
CA GLY A 124 -10.49 6.33 10.85
C GLY A 124 -9.34 7.31 10.59
N ASP A 125 -9.06 8.12 11.59
CA ASP A 125 -7.96 9.08 11.75
C ASP A 125 -6.54 8.47 11.70
N LYS A 126 -6.40 7.21 11.29
CA LYS A 126 -5.14 6.47 11.32
C LYS A 126 -4.58 6.38 9.92
N LEU A 127 -3.46 7.06 9.72
CA LEU A 127 -2.64 7.00 8.51
C LEU A 127 -1.42 6.11 8.77
N PRO A 128 -1.56 4.77 8.65
CA PRO A 128 -0.43 3.85 8.83
C PRO A 128 0.70 4.15 7.84
N LYS A 129 1.92 3.87 8.30
CA LYS A 129 3.14 3.89 7.48
C LYS A 129 3.28 2.69 6.54
N HIS A 130 2.40 1.70 6.66
CA HIS A 130 2.45 0.50 5.84
C HIS A 130 1.07 -0.14 5.69
N LEU A 131 0.87 -0.82 4.58
CA LEU A 131 -0.21 -1.78 4.38
C LEU A 131 0.36 -3.20 4.38
N PHE A 132 -0.44 -4.16 4.84
CA PHE A 132 -0.15 -5.58 4.71
C PHE A 132 -1.32 -6.26 4.01
N PHE A 133 -1.02 -6.92 2.91
CA PHE A 133 -1.95 -7.70 2.12
C PHE A 133 -1.65 -9.18 2.40
N PRO A 134 -2.49 -9.87 3.21
CA PRO A 134 -2.25 -11.27 3.53
C PRO A 134 -2.39 -12.15 2.28
N ALA A 135 -1.76 -13.32 2.32
CA ALA A 135 -2.10 -14.41 1.43
C ALA A 135 -3.60 -14.73 1.63
N GLU A 136 -4.34 -14.89 0.54
CA GLU A 136 -5.80 -15.11 0.52
C GLU A 136 -6.68 -13.95 1.04
N ARG A 137 -6.91 -12.96 0.16
CA ARG A 137 -8.20 -12.28 -0.06
C ARG A 137 -8.00 -11.27 -1.18
N ARG A 138 -8.56 -11.54 -2.36
CA ARG A 138 -8.46 -10.60 -3.48
C ARG A 138 -9.86 -10.21 -3.98
N PRO A 139 -10.39 -9.06 -3.54
CA PRO A 139 -11.72 -8.63 -3.93
C PRO A 139 -11.71 -8.21 -5.40
N GLY A 140 -12.32 -9.02 -6.26
CA GLY A 140 -12.54 -8.69 -7.66
C GLY A 140 -11.46 -9.23 -8.58
N SER A 141 -11.88 -10.09 -9.52
CA SER A 141 -11.11 -10.29 -10.74
C SER A 141 -11.38 -9.11 -11.66
N ALA A 142 -10.34 -8.43 -12.13
CA ALA A 142 -10.44 -7.82 -13.45
C ALA A 142 -10.37 -8.98 -14.46
N ALA A 143 -11.42 -9.81 -14.54
CA ALA A 143 -11.44 -11.06 -15.31
C ALA A 143 -11.00 -10.85 -16.77
N ASN A 144 -11.24 -9.65 -17.30
CA ASN A 144 -10.88 -9.25 -18.66
C ASN A 144 -9.38 -8.89 -18.83
N LEU A 145 -8.62 -8.75 -17.74
CA LEU A 145 -7.18 -8.44 -17.74
C LEU A 145 -6.30 -9.64 -17.35
N GLY A 146 -6.89 -10.78 -16.95
CA GLY A 146 -6.13 -11.92 -16.43
C GLY A 146 -5.32 -11.57 -15.18
N ARG A 147 -5.83 -10.65 -14.35
CA ARG A 147 -5.16 -10.10 -13.16
C ARG A 147 -6.19 -9.86 -12.05
N TRP A 148 -5.74 -9.91 -10.80
CA TRP A 148 -6.55 -9.46 -9.67
C TRP A 148 -6.34 -7.97 -9.44
N PHE A 149 -7.30 -7.34 -8.75
CA PHE A 149 -7.32 -5.91 -8.50
C PHE A 149 -7.71 -5.61 -7.05
N THR A 150 -7.19 -4.52 -6.49
CA THR A 150 -7.71 -3.89 -5.27
C THR A 150 -7.36 -2.40 -5.27
N THR A 151 -7.85 -1.63 -4.31
CA THR A 151 -7.54 -0.21 -4.16
C THR A 151 -7.11 0.14 -2.75
N PHE A 152 -6.24 1.13 -2.64
CA PHE A 152 -5.87 1.79 -1.39
C PHE A 152 -5.82 3.30 -1.62
N ASN A 153 -5.69 4.06 -0.55
CA ASN A 153 -5.48 5.50 -0.62
C ASN A 153 -4.04 5.80 -0.23
N THR A 154 -3.40 6.67 -1.00
CA THR A 154 -2.10 7.26 -0.71
C THR A 154 -2.31 8.65 -0.17
N ALA A 155 -1.64 8.97 0.95
CA ALA A 155 -1.70 10.26 1.59
C ALA A 155 -0.32 10.91 1.61
N VAL A 156 -0.23 12.19 1.24
CA VAL A 156 0.98 13.01 1.33
C VAL A 156 0.66 14.41 1.86
N GLU A 157 1.65 15.12 2.42
CA GLU A 157 1.46 16.46 2.98
C GLU A 157 1.96 17.60 2.06
N SER A 158 2.77 17.28 1.05
CA SER A 158 3.40 18.29 0.19
C SER A 158 3.74 17.75 -1.20
N ASP A 159 3.94 18.65 -2.15
CA ASP A 159 4.58 18.35 -3.43
C ASP A 159 5.95 17.72 -3.23
N GLY A 160 6.32 16.79 -4.10
CA GLY A 160 7.63 16.16 -4.07
C GLY A 160 7.71 14.83 -4.78
N CYS A 161 8.87 14.19 -4.63
CA CYS A 161 9.14 12.88 -5.18
C CYS A 161 9.02 11.84 -4.07
N TYR A 162 8.21 10.81 -4.31
CA TYR A 162 7.90 9.78 -3.34
C TYR A 162 8.13 8.41 -3.96
N ALA A 163 8.35 7.41 -3.11
CA ALA A 163 8.46 6.04 -3.57
C ALA A 163 7.71 5.08 -2.67
N TYR A 164 7.07 4.10 -3.30
CA TYR A 164 6.64 2.88 -2.63
C TYR A 164 7.76 1.85 -2.68
N GLN A 165 7.90 1.06 -1.61
CA GLN A 165 8.51 -0.25 -1.67
C GLN A 165 7.44 -1.32 -1.42
N ILE A 166 7.39 -2.29 -2.35
CA ILE A 166 6.53 -3.46 -2.24
C ILE A 166 7.41 -4.66 -1.96
N ASP A 167 7.20 -5.29 -0.81
CA ASP A 167 7.91 -6.51 -0.41
C ASP A 167 6.94 -7.67 -0.37
N GLY A 168 7.19 -8.69 -1.18
CA GLY A 168 6.45 -9.94 -1.11
C GLY A 168 7.36 -11.15 -0.97
N GLU A 169 6.76 -12.33 -1.02
CA GLU A 169 7.51 -13.59 -1.01
C GLU A 169 8.31 -13.72 -2.30
N GLY A 170 9.65 -13.65 -2.22
CA GLY A 170 10.54 -13.82 -3.35
C GLY A 170 10.82 -12.57 -4.19
N PHE A 171 10.23 -11.41 -3.88
CA PHE A 171 10.52 -10.16 -4.59
C PHE A 171 10.52 -8.94 -3.66
N SER A 172 11.12 -7.86 -4.15
CA SER A 172 11.05 -6.51 -3.64
C SER A 172 11.15 -5.56 -4.82
N GLU A 173 10.27 -4.57 -4.91
CA GLU A 173 10.33 -3.56 -5.97
C GLU A 173 10.01 -2.16 -5.45
N VAL A 174 10.58 -1.17 -6.14
CA VAL A 174 10.42 0.25 -5.82
C VAL A 174 9.67 0.94 -6.95
N ILE A 175 8.63 1.68 -6.60
CA ILE A 175 7.81 2.47 -7.53
C ILE A 175 7.88 3.94 -7.15
N VAL A 176 8.51 4.74 -7.99
CA VAL A 176 8.66 6.19 -7.81
C VAL A 176 7.51 6.93 -8.50
N PHE A 177 6.96 7.92 -7.82
CA PHE A 177 5.93 8.82 -8.34
C PHE A 177 6.17 10.25 -7.86
N GLU A 178 5.65 11.22 -8.60
CA GLU A 178 5.68 12.64 -8.25
C GLU A 178 4.29 13.06 -7.75
N ALA A 179 4.22 13.60 -6.54
CA ALA A 179 3.02 14.23 -6.03
C ALA A 179 2.97 15.69 -6.46
N LYS A 180 1.87 16.07 -7.11
CA LYS A 180 1.50 17.46 -7.40
C LYS A 180 0.13 17.70 -6.78
N LEU A 181 0.11 18.50 -5.73
CA LEU A 181 -1.08 18.88 -5.01
C LEU A 181 -1.77 20.00 -5.77
N GLU A 182 -3.09 19.93 -5.90
CA GLU A 182 -3.85 21.04 -6.44
C GLU A 182 -3.80 22.22 -5.46
N SER A 183 -3.46 23.40 -5.97
CA SER A 183 -3.32 24.65 -5.22
C SER A 183 -4.60 25.48 -5.22
#